data_AF-A0A434TMW5-F1
#
_entry.id   AF-A0A434TMW5-F1
#
_cell.length_a   1.000
_cell.length_b   1.000
_cell.length_c   1.000
_cell.angle_alpha   90.00
_cell.angle_beta   90.00
_cell.angle_gamma   90.00
#
_symmetry.space_group_name_H-M   'P 1'
#
loop_
_entity.id
_entity.type
_entity.pdbx_description
1 polymer ?
#
loop_
_entity_poly.entity_id
_entity_poly.type
_entity_poly.pdbx_seq_one_letter_code
_entity_poly.pdbx_strand_id
1 'polypeptide(L)' 'MPGLASIAEAERQARAEKNARLRDLRTHTSWLVLDPDALFRDEIDCSALFGEVPGLKIVG' A
#
# COMPACT_ATOMS: atom_id res chain seq x y z
N MET A 1 19.32 -28.32 -0.04
CA MET A 1 19.26 -27.33 1.05
C MET A 1 17.83 -26.85 1.21
N PRO A 2 17.05 -27.40 2.16
CA PRO A 2 15.62 -27.11 2.33
C PRO A 2 15.28 -25.63 2.57
N GLY A 3 16.23 -24.82 3.06
CA GLY A 3 16.04 -23.38 3.27
C GLY A 3 15.84 -22.56 1.99
N LEU A 4 16.49 -22.91 0.89
CA LEU A 4 16.38 -22.16 -0.38
C LEU A 4 15.01 -22.35 -1.04
N ALA A 5 14.44 -23.56 -0.95
CA ALA A 5 13.10 -23.85 -1.45
C ALA A 5 12.03 -23.10 -0.62
N SER A 6 12.21 -23.01 0.69
CA SER A 6 11.34 -22.24 1.59
C SER A 6 11.35 -20.73 1.26
N ILE A 7 12.54 -20.16 1.02
CA ILE A 7 12.68 -18.73 0.64
C ILE A 7 11.99 -18.48 -0.72
N ALA A 8 12.21 -19.33 -1.71
CA ALA A 8 11.59 -19.18 -3.03
C ALA A 8 10.05 -19.26 -2.97
N GLU A 9 9.50 -20.10 -2.09
CA GLU A 9 8.05 -20.18 -1.89
C GLU A 9 7.50 -18.94 -1.19
N ALA A 10 8.19 -18.44 -0.15
CA ALA A 10 7.82 -17.20 0.53
C ALA A 10 7.83 -16.00 -0.44
N GLU A 11 8.83 -15.90 -1.31
CA GLU A 11 8.87 -14.86 -2.34
C GLU A 11 7.71 -14.99 -3.34
N ARG A 12 7.37 -16.21 -3.76
CA ARG A 12 6.25 -16.43 -4.67
C ARG A 12 4.94 -15.97 -4.04
N GLN A 13 4.72 -16.31 -2.77
CA GLN A 13 3.55 -15.92 -2.02
C GLN A 13 3.47 -14.39 -1.86
N ALA A 14 4.58 -13.73 -1.49
CA ALA A 14 4.63 -12.27 -1.39
C ALA A 14 4.31 -11.57 -2.72
N ARG A 15 4.81 -12.12 -3.84
CA ARG A 15 4.48 -11.62 -5.19
C ARG A 15 2.99 -11.82 -5.51
N ALA A 16 2.42 -12.96 -5.13
CA ALA A 16 1.01 -13.26 -5.36
C ALA A 16 0.10 -12.29 -4.58
N GLU A 17 0.39 -12.05 -3.31
CA GLU A 17 -0.35 -11.11 -2.45
C GLU A 17 -0.26 -9.67 -2.96
N LYS A 18 0.95 -9.21 -3.32
CA LYS A 18 1.14 -7.91 -3.95
C LYS A 18 0.30 -7.80 -5.23
N ASN A 19 0.35 -8.80 -6.10
CA ASN A 19 -0.40 -8.80 -7.35
C ASN A 19 -1.92 -8.82 -7.13
N ALA A 20 -2.41 -9.52 -6.11
CA ALA A 20 -3.81 -9.50 -5.72
C ALA A 20 -4.26 -8.10 -5.29
N ARG A 21 -3.50 -7.44 -4.41
CA ARG A 21 -3.78 -6.06 -3.97
C ARG A 21 -3.71 -5.06 -5.13
N LEU A 22 -2.78 -5.22 -6.06
CA LEU A 22 -2.70 -4.37 -7.25
C LEU A 22 -3.90 -4.57 -8.18
N ARG A 23 -4.41 -5.79 -8.32
CA ARG A 23 -5.64 -6.06 -9.09
C ARG A 23 -6.85 -5.41 -8.43
N ASP A 24 -6.97 -5.55 -7.11
CA ASP A 24 -8.01 -4.91 -6.31
C ASP A 24 -7.98 -3.39 -6.50
N LEU A 25 -6.82 -2.76 -6.34
CA LEU A 25 -6.64 -1.33 -6.61
C LEU A 25 -7.05 -0.94 -8.04
N ARG A 26 -6.74 -1.78 -9.04
CA ARG A 26 -7.15 -1.56 -10.44
C ARG A 26 -8.65 -1.65 -10.65
N THR A 27 -9.41 -2.36 -9.81
CA THR A 27 -10.88 -2.36 -9.90
C THR A 27 -11.46 -0.98 -9.58
N HIS A 28 -10.76 -0.20 -8.76
CA HIS A 28 -11.17 1.15 -8.35
C HIS A 28 -10.60 2.25 -9.26
N THR A 29 -9.92 1.92 -10.37
CA THR A 29 -9.33 2.97 -11.23
C THR A 29 -10.37 3.83 -11.93
N SER A 30 -11.61 3.36 -12.05
CA SER A 30 -12.73 4.19 -12.54
C SER A 30 -13.07 5.34 -11.60
N TRP A 31 -12.61 5.31 -10.35
CA TRP A 31 -12.77 6.40 -9.39
C TRP A 31 -11.63 7.42 -9.47
N LEU A 32 -10.58 7.14 -10.24
CA LEU A 32 -9.45 8.03 -10.44
C LEU A 32 -9.71 8.87 -11.70
N VAL A 33 -9.67 10.19 -11.54
CA VAL A 33 -9.69 11.15 -12.64
C VAL A 33 -8.36 11.87 -12.65
N LEU A 34 -7.77 12.01 -13.84
CA LEU A 34 -6.58 12.85 -14.00
C LEU A 34 -6.98 14.29 -13.72
N ASP A 35 -6.36 14.89 -12.71
CA ASP A 35 -6.51 16.30 -12.39
C ASP A 35 -5.24 17.03 -12.86
N PRO A 36 -5.31 17.80 -13.97
CA PRO A 36 -4.16 18.54 -14.50
C PRO A 36 -3.65 19.62 -13.55
N ASP A 37 -4.51 20.08 -12.63
CA ASP A 37 -4.19 21.13 -11.67
C ASP A 37 -3.80 20.54 -10.30
N ALA A 38 -3.71 19.20 -10.19
CA ALA A 38 -3.26 18.54 -8.99
C ALA A 38 -1.82 18.96 -8.67
N LEU A 39 -1.68 19.66 -7.55
CA LEU A 39 -0.38 20.05 -7.02
C LEU A 39 0.38 18.81 -6.57
N PHE A 40 1.53 18.55 -7.19
CA PHE A 40 2.50 17.61 -6.66
C PHE A 40 3.05 18.19 -5.36
N ARG A 41 2.72 17.55 -4.24
CA ARG A 41 3.27 17.88 -2.93
C ARG A 41 4.40 16.90 -2.62
N ASP A 42 5.55 17.44 -2.23
CA ASP A 42 6.70 16.64 -1.80
C ASP A 42 6.41 15.88 -0.50
N GLU A 43 5.45 16.38 0.29
CA GLU A 43 5.01 15.79 1.55
C GLU A 43 3.54 15.39 1.47
N ILE A 44 3.26 14.15 1.87
CA ILE A 44 1.90 13.65 2.05
C ILE A 44 1.47 13.99 3.48
N ASP A 45 0.49 14.87 3.62
CA ASP A 45 -0.11 15.16 4.92
C ASP A 45 -0.98 13.98 5.37
N CYS A 46 -0.38 13.10 6.17
CA CYS A 46 -1.06 11.94 6.73
C CYS A 46 -1.93 12.27 7.95
N SER A 47 -1.95 13.52 8.44
CA SER A 47 -2.77 13.89 9.61
C SER A 47 -4.27 13.65 9.36
N ALA A 48 -4.71 13.79 8.11
CA ALA A 48 -6.08 13.49 7.69
C ALA A 48 -6.41 11.98 7.67
N LEU A 49 -5.42 11.11 7.48
CA LEU A 49 -5.59 9.65 7.50
C LEU A 49 -5.66 9.09 8.92
N PHE A 50 -5.03 9.79 9.87
CA PHE A 50 -4.89 9.38 11.26
C PHE A 50 -5.60 10.34 12.22
N GLY A 51 -6.65 11.03 11.77
CA GLY A 51 -7.45 11.92 12.63
C GLY A 51 -7.78 11.23 13.94
N GLU A 52 -7.61 11.94 15.07
CA GLU A 52 -7.59 11.43 16.47
C GLU A 52 -8.25 10.05 16.61
N VAL A 53 -7.49 8.98 16.37
CA VAL A 53 -7.91 7.65 16.78
C VAL A 53 -7.59 7.60 18.27
N PRO A 54 -8.58 7.61 19.18
CA PRO A 54 -8.28 7.60 20.61
C PRO A 54 -7.60 6.27 20.92
N GLY A 55 -6.27 6.29 21.10
CA GLY A 55 -5.50 5.12 21.54
C GLY A 55 -4.32 4.69 20.67
N LEU A 56 -4.11 5.23 19.46
CA LEU A 56 -2.88 4.94 18.69
C LEU A 56 -1.76 5.90 19.13
N LYS A 57 -1.07 5.54 20.23
CA LYS A 57 0.21 6.16 20.57
C LYS A 57 1.31 5.51 19.73
N ILE A 58 1.79 6.24 18.72
CA ILE A 58 3.05 5.89 18.07
C ILE A 58 4.17 6.32 19.02
N VAL A 59 4.86 5.36 19.61
CA VAL A 59 6.05 5.59 20.44
C VAL A 59 7.25 5.64 19.49
N GLY A 60 7.88 6.81 19.39
CA GLY A 60 9.19 7.00 18.77
C GLY A 60 10.33 6.72 19.74
#